data_AF-A0A2U8E7K3-F1
#
_entry.id   AF-A0A2U8E7K3-F1
#
_cell.length_a   1.000
_cell.length_b   1.000
_cell.length_c   1.000
_cell.angle_alpha   90.00
_cell.angle_beta   90.00
_cell.angle_gamma   90.00
#
_symmetry.space_group_name_H-M   'P 1'
#
loop_
_entity.id
_entity.type
_entity.pdbx_description
1 polymer ?
#
loop_
_entity_poly.entity_id
_entity_poly.type
_entity_poly.pdbx_seq_one_letter_code
_entity_poly.pdbx_strand_id
1 'polypeptide(L)'
;MKTKKLTSPDYVSFVADLKLRIVTARLGAARAVNSELILLYWDIGRAIVEKQRIAKWGDSVVEQLAADLRREFPDMRGFSTANIWRMRQLYEIHTQPEFLAQVAREMKN
;
A
#
# COMPACT_ATOMS: atom_id res chain seq x y z
N MET A 1 38.92 28.01 -15.09
CA MET A 1 39.48 26.64 -15.02
C MET A 1 38.43 25.65 -15.51
N LYS A 2 38.70 24.89 -16.58
CA LYS A 2 37.80 23.80 -17.01
C LYS A 2 38.14 22.55 -16.20
N THR A 3 37.22 22.08 -15.38
CA THR A 3 37.36 20.82 -14.63
C THR A 3 37.39 19.65 -15.62
N LYS A 4 38.50 18.90 -15.62
CA LYS A 4 38.68 17.73 -16.49
C LYS A 4 37.75 16.63 -15.99
N LYS A 5 36.79 16.22 -16.83
CA LYS A 5 35.83 15.16 -16.50
C LYS A 5 36.59 13.86 -16.25
N LEU A 6 36.42 13.25 -15.08
CA LEU A 6 36.99 11.93 -14.80
C LEU A 6 36.20 10.89 -15.62
N THR A 7 36.88 10.21 -16.53
CA THR A 7 36.27 9.22 -17.44
C THR A 7 37.07 7.92 -17.47
N SER A 8 37.87 7.64 -16.44
CA SER A 8 38.56 6.35 -16.35
C SER A 8 37.53 5.21 -16.30
N PRO A 9 37.83 4.03 -16.87
CA PRO A 9 36.96 2.87 -16.77
C PRO A 9 36.59 2.54 -15.32
N ASP A 10 37.55 2.68 -14.39
CA ASP A 10 37.36 2.49 -12.96
C ASP A 10 36.29 3.45 -12.37
N TYR A 11 36.37 4.74 -12.68
CA TYR A 11 35.38 5.71 -12.23
C TYR A 11 33.99 5.46 -12.83
N VAL A 12 33.92 5.04 -14.10
CA VAL A 12 32.66 4.69 -14.75
C VAL A 12 32.00 3.48 -14.06
N SER A 13 32.78 2.44 -13.76
CA SER A 13 32.32 1.26 -13.01
C SER A 13 31.87 1.63 -11.60
N PHE A 14 32.65 2.44 -10.88
CA PHE A 14 32.28 2.92 -9.55
C PHE A 14 30.94 3.67 -9.54
N VAL A 15 30.72 4.57 -10.51
CA VAL A 15 29.45 5.29 -10.64
C VAL A 15 28.30 4.34 -11.00
N ALA A 16 28.54 3.33 -11.85
CA ALA A 16 27.52 2.33 -12.17
C ALA A 16 27.11 1.53 -10.94
N ASP A 17 28.08 1.10 -10.12
CA ASP A 17 27.83 0.37 -8.87
C ASP A 17 27.04 1.21 -7.87
N LEU A 18 27.38 2.51 -7.71
CA LEU A 18 26.62 3.41 -6.86
C LEU A 18 25.19 3.61 -7.34
N LYS A 19 24.99 3.77 -8.65
CA LYS A 19 23.64 3.87 -9.23
C LYS A 19 22.81 2.62 -8.93
N LEU A 20 23.40 1.44 -9.09
CA LEU A 20 22.72 0.18 -8.78
C LEU A 20 22.31 0.11 -7.30
N ARG A 21 23.22 0.45 -6.38
CA ARG A 21 22.92 0.49 -4.94
C ARG A 21 21.79 1.45 -4.61
N ILE A 22 21.78 2.65 -5.20
CA ILE A 22 20.72 3.65 -5.01
C ILE A 22 19.38 3.11 -5.49
N VAL A 23 19.34 2.53 -6.70
CA VAL A 23 18.10 1.96 -7.26
C VAL A 23 17.58 0.83 -6.38
N THR A 24 18.45 -0.10 -5.96
CA THR A 24 18.07 -1.21 -5.08
C THR A 24 17.54 -0.70 -3.74
N ALA A 25 18.18 0.29 -3.11
CA ALA A 25 17.72 0.87 -1.86
C ALA A 25 16.33 1.54 -2.02
N ARG A 26 16.12 2.30 -3.10
CA ARG A 26 14.83 2.94 -3.40
C ARG A 26 13.71 1.93 -3.65
N LEU A 27 14.01 0.84 -4.36
CA LEU A 27 13.05 -0.25 -4.56
C LEU A 27 12.71 -0.96 -3.26
N GLY A 28 13.70 -1.19 -2.39
CA GLY A 28 13.48 -1.75 -1.05
C GLY A 28 12.55 -0.87 -0.21
N ALA A 29 12.83 0.44 -0.16
CA ALA A 29 11.98 1.39 0.55
C ALA A 29 10.55 1.44 -0.01
N ALA A 30 10.40 1.50 -1.34
CA ALA A 30 9.10 1.49 -1.99
C ALA A 30 8.30 0.21 -1.70
N ARG A 31 8.96 -0.95 -1.67
CA ARG A 31 8.32 -2.23 -1.31
C ARG A 31 7.84 -2.22 0.13
N ALA A 32 8.68 -1.81 1.07
CA ALA A 32 8.31 -1.74 2.49
C ALA A 32 7.11 -0.82 2.72
N VAL A 33 7.14 0.39 2.15
CA VAL A 33 6.01 1.34 2.24
C VAL A 33 4.74 0.76 1.61
N ASN A 34 4.84 0.13 0.44
CA ASN A 34 3.67 -0.47 -0.20
C ASN A 34 3.08 -1.63 0.60
N SER A 35 3.91 -2.47 1.24
CA SER A 35 3.45 -3.54 2.12
C SER A 35 2.66 -2.99 3.31
N GLU A 36 3.18 -1.96 3.98
CA GLU A 36 2.48 -1.30 5.09
C GLU A 36 1.18 -0.63 4.64
N LEU A 37 1.17 0.00 3.47
CA LEU A 37 -0.07 0.59 2.91
C LEU A 37 -1.14 -0.47 2.64
N ILE A 38 -0.78 -1.63 2.10
CA ILE A 38 -1.73 -2.71 1.85
C ILE A 38 -2.32 -3.23 3.18
N LEU A 39 -1.48 -3.42 4.20
CA LEU A 39 -1.94 -3.86 5.52
C LEU A 39 -2.87 -2.83 6.16
N LEU A 40 -2.53 -1.54 6.11
CA LEU A 40 -3.37 -0.45 6.59
C LEU A 40 -4.73 -0.44 5.87
N TYR A 41 -4.74 -0.58 4.54
CA TYR A 41 -5.96 -0.59 3.74
C TYR A 41 -6.85 -1.78 4.04
N TRP A 42 -6.26 -2.96 4.27
CA TRP A 42 -6.99 -4.13 4.71
C TRP A 42 -7.60 -3.93 6.11
N ASP A 43 -6.86 -3.33 7.04
CA ASP A 43 -7.35 -3.03 8.40
C ASP A 43 -8.50 -2.01 8.40
N ILE A 44 -8.40 -0.95 7.60
CA ILE A 44 -9.51 0.01 7.43
C ILE A 44 -10.75 -0.71 6.90
N GLY A 45 -10.59 -1.59 5.91
CA GLY A 45 -11.68 -2.41 5.38
C GLY A 45 -12.35 -3.27 6.46
N ARG A 46 -11.53 -3.96 7.27
CA ARG A 46 -11.99 -4.75 8.43
C ARG A 46 -12.81 -3.90 9.39
N ALA A 47 -12.28 -2.76 9.80
CA ALA A 47 -12.91 -1.87 10.77
C ALA A 47 -14.29 -1.37 10.27
N ILE A 48 -14.40 -1.03 8.98
CA ILE A 48 -15.67 -0.62 8.37
C ILE A 48 -16.69 -1.75 8.45
N VAL A 49 -16.35 -2.95 7.96
CA VAL A 49 -17.27 -4.09 7.94
C VAL A 49 -17.71 -4.48 9.34
N GLU A 50 -16.78 -4.51 10.29
CA GLU A 50 -17.10 -4.85 11.68
C GLU A 50 -18.05 -3.84 12.32
N LYS A 51 -17.82 -2.54 12.12
CA LYS A 51 -18.68 -1.50 12.67
C LYS A 51 -20.05 -1.46 11.99
N GLN A 52 -20.13 -1.65 10.67
CA GLN A 52 -21.41 -1.80 9.97
C GLN A 52 -22.21 -2.97 10.56
N ARG A 53 -21.57 -4.10 10.86
CA ARG A 53 -22.22 -5.27 11.47
C ARG A 53 -22.69 -5.03 12.91
N ILE A 54 -21.82 -4.49 13.77
CA ILE A 54 -22.09 -4.34 15.21
C ILE A 54 -23.00 -3.15 15.50
N ALA A 55 -22.70 -2.00 14.89
CA ALA A 55 -23.40 -0.74 15.15
C ALA A 55 -24.56 -0.48 14.18
N LYS A 56 -24.83 -1.40 13.23
CA LYS A 56 -25.87 -1.30 12.19
C LYS A 56 -25.76 -0.02 11.35
N TRP A 57 -24.53 0.43 11.10
CA TRP A 57 -24.30 1.57 10.21
C TRP A 57 -24.62 1.19 8.77
N GLY A 58 -25.32 2.09 8.07
CA GLY A 58 -25.53 1.97 6.64
C GLY A 58 -24.27 2.33 5.84
N ASP A 59 -24.39 2.28 4.52
CA ASP A 59 -23.27 2.52 3.60
C ASP A 59 -22.74 3.96 3.64
N SER A 60 -23.57 4.92 4.05
CA SER A 60 -23.21 6.34 4.17
C SER A 60 -22.02 6.61 5.09
N VAL A 61 -21.68 5.68 5.97
CA VAL A 61 -20.49 5.78 6.82
C VAL A 61 -19.20 5.83 6.01
N VAL A 62 -19.19 5.23 4.82
CA VAL A 62 -18.00 5.23 3.95
C VAL A 62 -17.73 6.63 3.42
N GLU A 63 -18.76 7.35 2.98
CA GLU A 63 -18.66 8.73 2.51
C GLU A 63 -18.21 9.66 3.64
N GLN A 64 -18.79 9.50 4.84
CA GLN A 64 -18.43 10.30 6.01
C GLN A 64 -16.98 10.03 6.43
N LEU A 65 -16.57 8.77 6.53
CA LEU A 65 -15.21 8.39 6.88
C LEU A 65 -14.20 8.92 5.86
N ALA A 66 -14.51 8.84 4.56
CA ALA A 66 -13.65 9.38 3.52
C ALA A 66 -13.46 10.90 3.65
N ALA A 67 -14.53 11.63 3.98
CA ALA A 67 -14.45 13.08 4.21
C ALA A 67 -13.60 13.40 5.46
N ASP A 68 -13.82 12.68 6.56
CA ASP A 68 -13.08 12.88 7.80
C ASP A 68 -11.58 12.56 7.65
N LEU A 69 -11.24 11.43 7.01
CA LEU A 69 -9.84 11.05 6.76
C LEU A 69 -9.11 12.00 5.81
N ARG A 70 -9.78 12.51 4.77
CA ARG A 70 -9.17 13.52 3.89
C ARG A 70 -8.92 14.84 4.61
N ARG A 71 -9.78 15.22 5.55
CA ARG A 71 -9.62 16.42 6.36
C ARG A 71 -8.42 16.28 7.31
N GLU A 72 -8.28 15.11 7.93
CA GLU A 72 -7.19 14.84 8.88
C GLU A 72 -5.84 14.63 8.17
N PHE A 73 -5.86 14.01 6.99
CA PHE A 73 -4.66 13.66 6.23
C PHE A 73 -4.68 14.28 4.83
N PRO A 74 -4.59 15.62 4.71
CA PRO A 74 -4.77 16.33 3.43
C PRO A 74 -3.69 15.99 2.38
N ASP A 75 -2.48 15.62 2.82
CA ASP A 75 -1.38 15.23 1.93
C ASP A 75 -1.50 13.79 1.42
N MET A 76 -2.38 12.98 2.03
CA MET A 76 -2.58 11.59 1.65
C MET A 76 -3.67 11.44 0.59
N ARG A 77 -3.25 11.07 -0.63
CA ARG A 77 -4.16 10.82 -1.76
C ARG A 77 -4.94 9.50 -1.65
N GLY A 78 -4.64 8.67 -0.65
CA GLY A 78 -5.20 7.33 -0.47
C GLY A 78 -6.67 7.29 -0.07
N PHE A 79 -7.20 8.34 0.58
CA PHE A 79 -8.51 8.30 1.26
C PHE A 79 -9.66 8.87 0.44
N SER A 80 -9.68 8.62 -0.87
CA SER A 80 -10.87 8.91 -1.66
C SER A 80 -12.04 8.01 -1.28
N THR A 81 -13.28 8.50 -1.39
CA THR A 81 -14.49 7.67 -1.14
C THR A 81 -14.43 6.35 -1.92
N ALA A 82 -14.06 6.40 -3.20
CA ALA A 82 -13.86 5.21 -4.02
C ALA A 82 -12.76 4.27 -3.47
N ASN A 83 -11.67 4.82 -2.92
CA ASN A 83 -10.63 3.99 -2.29
C ASN A 83 -11.08 3.40 -0.97
N ILE A 84 -11.84 4.11 -0.12
CA ILE A 84 -12.39 3.54 1.11
C ILE A 84 -13.36 2.39 0.79
N TRP A 85 -14.19 2.53 -0.25
CA TRP A 85 -14.99 1.43 -0.79
C TRP A 85 -14.14 0.24 -1.23
N ARG A 86 -13.01 0.47 -1.91
CA ARG A 86 -12.06 -0.59 -2.28
C ARG A 86 -11.39 -1.22 -1.06
N MET A 87 -11.09 -0.47 -0.01
CA MET A 87 -10.53 -1.00 1.24
C MET A 87 -11.52 -1.96 1.91
N ARG A 88 -12.80 -1.56 2.01
CA ARG A 88 -13.90 -2.41 2.48
C ARG A 88 -14.00 -3.68 1.64
N GLN A 89 -14.03 -3.55 0.32
CA GLN A 89 -14.10 -4.67 -0.61
C GLN A 89 -12.87 -5.60 -0.51
N LEU A 90 -11.67 -5.03 -0.34
CA LEU A 90 -10.43 -5.79 -0.15
C LEU A 90 -10.56 -6.74 1.04
N TYR A 91 -11.06 -6.25 2.18
CA TYR A 91 -11.30 -7.08 3.35
C TYR A 91 -12.37 -8.15 3.08
N GLU A 92 -13.53 -7.76 2.52
CA GLU A 92 -14.62 -8.71 2.27
C GLU A 92 -14.20 -9.84 1.34
N ILE A 93 -13.52 -9.55 0.23
CA ILE A 93 -13.07 -10.57 -0.73
C ILE A 93 -12.08 -11.54 -0.08
N HIS A 94 -11.11 -11.03 0.69
CA HIS A 94 -10.04 -11.85 1.25
C HIS A 94 -10.42 -12.54 2.58
N THR A 95 -11.67 -12.35 3.04
CA THR A 95 -12.24 -13.05 4.19
C THR A 95 -13.43 -13.95 3.82
N GLN A 96 -13.78 -14.03 2.52
CA GLN A 96 -14.79 -14.94 2.04
C GLN A 96 -14.38 -16.41 2.29
N PRO A 97 -15.29 -17.27 2.78
CA PRO A 97 -15.01 -18.68 3.03
C PRO A 97 -14.40 -19.40 1.84
N GLU A 98 -14.84 -19.08 0.62
CA GLU A 98 -14.37 -19.66 -0.63
C GLU A 98 -12.89 -19.34 -0.88
N PHE A 99 -12.50 -18.08 -0.67
CA PHE A 99 -11.12 -17.63 -0.79
C PHE A 99 -10.22 -18.34 0.24
N LEU A 100 -10.65 -18.39 1.50
CA LEU A 100 -9.89 -19.04 2.58
C LEU A 100 -9.75 -20.56 2.37
N ALA A 101 -10.80 -21.22 1.89
CA ALA A 101 -10.77 -22.65 1.60
C ALA A 101 -9.76 -22.98 0.49
N GLN A 102 -9.68 -22.14 -0.55
CA GLN A 102 -8.69 -22.29 -1.61
C GLN A 102 -7.26 -22.11 -1.08
N VAL A 103 -6.99 -21.02 -0.35
CA VAL A 103 -5.66 -20.76 0.24
C VAL A 103 -5.23 -21.90 1.16
N ALA A 104 -6.12 -22.38 2.03
CA ALA A 104 -5.82 -23.48 2.94
C ALA A 104 -5.50 -24.81 2.23
N ARG A 105 -6.08 -25.05 1.04
CA ARG A 105 -5.76 -26.22 0.21
C ARG A 105 -4.38 -26.08 -0.42
N GLU A 106 -4.06 -24.92 -0.99
CA GLU A 106 -2.78 -24.67 -1.67
C GLU A 106 -1.60 -24.67 -0.69
N MET A 107 -1.79 -24.19 0.55
CA MET A 107 -0.75 -24.17 1.59
C MET A 107 -0.42 -25.54 2.21
N LYS A 108 -1.24 -26.57 1.93
CA LYS A 108 -1.06 -27.95 2.44
C LYS A 108 -0.36 -28.88 1.43
N ASN A 109 -0.11 -28.41 0.22
CA ASN A 109 0.59 -29.12 -0.85
C ASN A 109 2.03 -28.61 -1.00
#